data_AF-A0A7S3PHR5-F1
#
_entry.id   AF-A0A7S3PHR5-F1
#
_cell.length_a   1.000
_cell.length_b   1.000
_cell.length_c   1.000
_cell.angle_alpha   90.00
_cell.angle_beta   90.00
_cell.angle_gamma   90.00
#
_symmetry.space_group_name_H-M   'P 1'
#
loop_
_entity.id
_entity.type
_entity.pdbx_description
1 polymer ?
#
loop_
_entity_poly.entity_id
_entity_poly.type
_entity_poly.pdbx_seq_one_letter_code
_entity_poly.pdbx_strand_id
1 'polypeptide(L)'
;SWYHWKISCFRKGCAQGKIDVKACSNTDLFKTDDSTIIKFLADYSSTGKFRNYVTWWLDTRTNTVSSNDGHYSGDSAVIDDIFNQYDFIGLIERADESLVVFKYILGLEFKDIIYGTKAKDSSSGAAFIRPNEYKSKVVLDFMKREAQKYTRSYEKSKAVLDFMKREEQNLVGNYDQQLWNAANLSLDLTIKSIPNFDTELKIYKTLMERLRTICQGKQLHTGCLYHDEGCGSRCINDFVHSPEYREITAQ
;
A
#
# COMPACT_ATOMS: atom_id res chain seq x y z
N SER A 1 13.69 -15.64 12.41
CA SER A 1 12.59 -14.78 12.87
C SER A 1 12.01 -14.12 11.64
N TRP A 2 10.80 -14.48 11.26
CA TRP A 2 10.18 -14.11 9.99
C TRP A 2 9.52 -12.73 10.12
N TYR A 3 10.00 -11.74 9.37
CA TYR A 3 9.26 -10.49 9.17
C TYR A 3 8.33 -10.69 7.97
N HIS A 4 7.04 -10.88 8.23
CA HIS A 4 6.02 -10.88 7.18
C HIS A 4 5.70 -9.44 6.79
N TRP A 5 6.16 -9.00 5.62
CA TRP A 5 5.60 -7.83 4.95
C TRP A 5 4.21 -8.21 4.42
N LYS A 6 3.17 -7.45 4.79
CA LYS A 6 1.80 -7.69 4.34
C LYS A 6 1.50 -6.85 3.11
N ILE A 7 1.60 -7.46 1.94
CA ILE A 7 1.05 -6.92 0.70
C ILE A 7 -0.45 -7.27 0.68
N SER A 8 -1.31 -6.29 0.39
CA SER A 8 -2.76 -6.51 0.24
C SER A 8 -3.11 -6.52 -1.24
N CYS A 9 -3.76 -7.58 -1.73
CA CYS A 9 -4.02 -7.79 -3.16
C CYS A 9 -5.51 -8.03 -3.45
N PHE A 10 -6.03 -7.51 -4.59
CA PHE A 10 -7.42 -7.69 -5.05
C PHE A 10 -7.49 -8.46 -6.38
N ARG A 11 -8.29 -9.54 -6.44
CA ARG A 11 -8.32 -10.53 -7.54
C ARG A 11 -9.44 -10.25 -8.57
N LYS A 12 -9.21 -10.59 -9.84
CA LYS A 12 -10.12 -10.39 -11.00
C LYS A 12 -11.47 -11.13 -10.97
N GLY A 13 -12.48 -10.47 -11.56
CA GLY A 13 -13.63 -11.06 -12.27
C GLY A 13 -13.54 -10.75 -13.78
N CYS A 14 -13.77 -11.75 -14.64
CA CYS A 14 -13.52 -11.67 -16.09
C CYS A 14 -14.71 -11.14 -16.90
N ALA A 15 -14.46 -10.19 -17.81
CA ALA A 15 -15.27 -9.97 -19.02
C ALA A 15 -14.35 -9.98 -20.25
N GLN A 16 -14.69 -10.81 -21.25
CA GLN A 16 -13.85 -11.13 -22.41
C GLN A 16 -14.10 -10.20 -23.62
N GLY A 17 -13.02 -9.73 -24.25
CA GLY A 17 -13.02 -9.13 -25.60
C GLY A 17 -11.61 -9.18 -26.23
N LYS A 18 -11.48 -9.75 -27.42
CA LYS A 18 -10.22 -9.92 -28.18
C LYS A 18 -9.90 -8.67 -29.02
N ILE A 19 -8.63 -8.23 -29.05
CA ILE A 19 -8.09 -7.31 -30.08
C ILE A 19 -6.68 -7.77 -30.47
N ASP A 20 -6.41 -7.78 -31.78
CA ASP A 20 -5.17 -8.15 -32.46
C ASP A 20 -4.22 -6.94 -32.57
N VAL A 21 -2.92 -7.09 -32.27
CA VAL A 21 -1.92 -6.00 -32.31
C VAL A 21 -0.74 -6.44 -33.17
N LYS A 22 -0.65 -5.92 -34.40
CA LYS A 22 0.53 -6.06 -35.25
C LYS A 22 1.42 -4.80 -35.18
N ALA A 23 2.69 -5.07 -34.88
CA ALA A 23 3.91 -4.37 -35.28
C ALA A 23 4.24 -2.98 -34.68
N CYS A 24 5.15 -2.99 -33.70
CA CYS A 24 6.21 -1.98 -33.54
C CYS A 24 7.56 -2.72 -33.38
N SER A 25 8.57 -2.38 -34.18
CA SER A 25 9.93 -2.93 -34.07
C SER A 25 10.77 -2.18 -33.04
N ASN A 26 11.55 -2.93 -32.25
CA ASN A 26 12.22 -2.51 -31.01
C ASN A 26 13.33 -1.45 -31.12
N THR A 27 13.69 -0.95 -32.31
CA THR A 27 14.92 -0.15 -32.47
C THR A 27 14.74 1.37 -32.43
N ASP A 28 13.52 1.89 -32.58
CA ASP A 28 13.30 3.35 -32.74
C ASP A 28 12.84 4.08 -31.45
N LEU A 29 12.67 3.35 -30.34
CA LEU A 29 12.15 3.90 -29.06
C LEU A 29 13.23 4.40 -28.09
N PHE A 30 14.52 4.23 -28.39
CA PHE A 30 15.62 4.70 -27.52
C PHE A 30 15.88 6.21 -27.60
N LYS A 31 15.03 6.99 -28.28
CA LYS A 31 15.15 8.45 -28.47
C LYS A 31 13.86 9.22 -28.23
N THR A 32 12.84 8.62 -27.60
CA THR A 32 11.59 9.34 -27.32
C THR A 32 11.71 10.13 -26.03
N ASP A 33 11.37 11.42 -26.07
CA ASP A 33 11.34 12.27 -24.89
C ASP A 33 10.19 11.88 -23.94
N ASP A 34 10.35 12.19 -22.65
CA ASP A 34 9.42 11.83 -21.57
C ASP A 34 7.96 12.21 -21.86
N SER A 35 7.70 13.27 -22.62
CA SER A 35 6.35 13.71 -22.98
C SER A 35 5.63 12.76 -23.93
N THR A 36 6.36 12.05 -24.80
CA THR A 36 5.80 11.03 -25.70
C THR A 36 5.43 9.78 -24.94
N ILE A 37 6.23 9.41 -23.94
CA ILE A 37 5.97 8.29 -23.02
C ILE A 37 4.75 8.62 -22.14
N ILE A 38 4.67 9.84 -21.60
CA ILE A 38 3.53 10.29 -20.78
C ILE A 38 2.22 10.28 -21.59
N LYS A 39 2.25 10.76 -22.85
CA LYS A 39 1.07 10.75 -23.72
C LYS A 39 0.62 9.34 -24.09
N PHE A 40 1.57 8.44 -24.35
CA PHE A 40 1.28 7.02 -24.57
C PHE A 40 0.66 6.39 -23.31
N LEU A 41 1.21 6.65 -22.12
CA LEU A 41 0.67 6.13 -20.85
C LEU A 41 -0.71 6.69 -20.52
N ALA A 42 -1.00 7.95 -20.84
CA ALA A 42 -2.32 8.57 -20.69
C ALA A 42 -3.36 7.94 -21.63
N ASP A 43 -3.00 7.74 -22.90
CA ASP A 43 -3.85 7.04 -23.87
C ASP A 43 -4.03 5.56 -23.49
N TYR A 44 -3.00 4.88 -22.96
CA TYR A 44 -3.07 3.47 -22.60
C TYR A 44 -3.81 3.20 -21.27
N SER A 45 -3.69 4.12 -20.31
CA SER A 45 -4.48 4.17 -19.06
C SER A 45 -5.98 4.18 -19.37
N SER A 46 -6.40 4.95 -20.36
CA SER A 46 -7.80 5.03 -20.81
C SER A 46 -8.35 3.72 -21.39
N THR A 47 -7.49 2.76 -21.75
CA THR A 47 -7.87 1.47 -22.33
C THR A 47 -7.94 0.31 -21.33
N GLY A 48 -7.58 0.53 -20.06
CA GLY A 48 -7.54 -0.52 -19.04
C GLY A 48 -6.40 -1.54 -19.24
N LYS A 49 -5.33 -1.17 -19.96
CA LYS A 49 -4.24 -2.08 -20.37
C LYS A 49 -2.88 -1.73 -19.76
N PHE A 50 -2.82 -1.16 -18.57
CA PHE A 50 -1.57 -0.83 -17.84
C PHE A 50 -0.55 -2.00 -17.74
N ARG A 51 -1.04 -3.24 -17.91
CA ARG A 51 -0.35 -4.53 -17.90
C ARG A 51 1.00 -4.64 -18.63
N ASN A 52 1.23 -3.92 -19.73
CA ASN A 52 2.38 -4.19 -20.61
C ASN A 52 3.69 -3.47 -20.22
N TYR A 53 3.65 -2.45 -19.35
CA TYR A 53 4.83 -1.64 -19.05
C TYR A 53 5.68 -2.18 -17.89
N VAL A 54 5.05 -2.71 -16.83
CA VAL A 54 5.78 -3.27 -15.69
C VAL A 54 6.60 -4.49 -16.11
N THR A 55 5.99 -5.37 -16.92
CA THR A 55 6.67 -6.52 -17.52
C THR A 55 7.85 -6.11 -18.40
N TRP A 56 7.71 -5.03 -19.19
CA TRP A 56 8.80 -4.51 -20.03
C TRP A 56 9.95 -3.88 -19.23
N TRP A 57 9.66 -3.17 -18.13
CA TRP A 57 10.70 -2.58 -17.28
C TRP A 57 11.50 -3.64 -16.51
N LEU A 58 10.84 -4.71 -16.05
CA LEU A 58 11.51 -5.84 -15.40
C LEU A 58 12.44 -6.56 -16.38
N ASP A 59 11.97 -6.80 -17.60
CA ASP A 59 12.75 -7.46 -18.66
C ASP A 59 13.95 -6.61 -19.13
N THR A 60 13.81 -5.28 -19.22
CA THR A 60 14.91 -4.41 -19.65
C THR A 60 16.04 -4.23 -18.62
N ARG A 61 15.80 -4.48 -17.32
CA ARG A 61 16.85 -4.41 -16.28
C ARG A 61 17.51 -5.76 -15.97
N THR A 62 16.85 -6.88 -16.24
CA THR A 62 17.43 -8.21 -16.03
C THR A 62 18.35 -8.64 -17.18
N ASN A 63 18.19 -8.04 -18.37
CA ASN A 63 18.93 -8.39 -19.58
C ASN A 63 20.39 -7.86 -19.70
N THR A 64 21.00 -7.34 -18.62
CA THR A 64 22.44 -6.95 -18.65
C THR A 64 23.44 -8.06 -18.31
N VAL A 65 23.00 -9.32 -18.13
CA VAL A 65 23.94 -10.44 -17.95
C VAL A 65 23.62 -11.56 -18.94
N SER A 66 24.12 -11.39 -20.17
CA SER A 66 24.24 -12.47 -21.16
C SER A 66 25.31 -13.46 -20.71
N SER A 67 24.94 -14.40 -19.85
CA SER A 67 25.70 -15.63 -19.61
C SER A 67 24.90 -16.81 -20.17
N ASN A 68 25.50 -17.53 -21.12
CA ASN A 68 24.94 -18.64 -21.92
C ASN A 68 24.61 -19.93 -21.13
N ASP A 69 24.44 -19.86 -19.82
CA ASP A 69 24.09 -21.04 -19.02
C ASP A 69 22.61 -21.01 -18.70
N GLY A 70 21.88 -22.02 -19.18
CA GLY A 70 20.43 -22.19 -19.04
C GLY A 70 19.94 -22.45 -17.61
N HIS A 71 20.41 -21.67 -16.65
CA HIS A 71 19.77 -21.54 -15.35
C HIS A 71 18.64 -20.53 -15.45
N TYR A 72 17.42 -21.04 -15.27
CA TYR A 72 16.20 -20.26 -15.29
C TYR A 72 16.36 -18.95 -14.50
N SER A 73 16.18 -17.87 -15.24
CA SER A 73 15.69 -16.55 -14.86
C SER A 73 14.33 -16.61 -14.14
N GLY A 74 14.23 -17.45 -13.11
CA GLY A 74 12.98 -17.83 -12.45
C GLY A 74 12.33 -16.67 -11.69
N ASP A 75 13.12 -15.76 -11.15
CA ASP A 75 12.61 -14.71 -10.28
C ASP A 75 11.78 -13.68 -11.06
N SER A 76 12.22 -13.27 -12.25
CA SER A 76 11.46 -12.32 -13.09
C SER A 76 10.12 -12.90 -13.52
N ALA A 77 10.09 -14.17 -13.92
CA ALA A 77 8.86 -14.82 -14.37
C ALA A 77 7.81 -14.92 -13.26
N VAL A 78 8.23 -15.12 -12.01
CA VAL A 78 7.30 -15.15 -10.86
C VAL A 78 6.78 -13.74 -10.53
N ILE A 79 7.63 -12.70 -10.58
CA ILE A 79 7.17 -11.31 -10.40
C ILE A 79 6.16 -10.95 -11.49
N ASP A 80 6.48 -11.26 -12.74
CA ASP A 80 5.58 -11.01 -13.88
C ASP A 80 4.25 -11.76 -13.71
N ASP A 81 4.26 -13.00 -13.23
CA ASP A 81 3.04 -13.75 -12.94
C ASP A 81 2.19 -13.07 -11.85
N ILE A 82 2.81 -12.57 -10.76
CA ILE A 82 2.10 -11.78 -9.75
C ILE A 82 1.45 -10.54 -10.38
N PHE A 83 2.20 -9.72 -11.11
CA PHE A 83 1.65 -8.51 -11.73
C PHE A 83 0.58 -8.82 -12.78
N ASN A 84 0.64 -9.99 -13.42
CA ASN A 84 -0.38 -10.42 -14.36
C ASN A 84 -1.71 -10.83 -13.70
N GLN A 85 -1.69 -11.21 -12.43
CA GLN A 85 -2.86 -11.67 -11.68
C GLN A 85 -3.64 -10.55 -10.99
N TYR A 86 -3.02 -9.38 -10.78
CA TYR A 86 -3.60 -8.26 -10.03
C TYR A 86 -3.77 -7.01 -10.91
N ASP A 87 -4.91 -6.33 -10.77
CA ASP A 87 -5.17 -5.06 -11.45
C ASP A 87 -4.48 -3.88 -10.76
N PHE A 88 -4.20 -4.03 -9.46
CA PHE A 88 -3.51 -3.03 -8.64
C PHE A 88 -2.81 -3.70 -7.46
N ILE A 89 -1.61 -3.22 -7.14
CA ILE A 89 -0.82 -3.63 -5.97
C ILE A 89 -0.52 -2.35 -5.16
N GLY A 90 -1.09 -2.27 -3.96
CA GLY A 90 -0.84 -1.17 -3.03
C GLY A 90 0.35 -1.43 -2.12
N LEU A 91 0.97 -0.34 -1.64
CA LEU A 91 2.10 -0.38 -0.71
C LEU A 91 1.67 0.15 0.66
N ILE A 92 2.04 -0.56 1.72
CA ILE A 92 1.63 -0.20 3.08
C ILE A 92 2.38 1.04 3.60
N GLU A 93 3.64 1.21 3.21
CA GLU A 93 4.46 2.38 3.54
C GLU A 93 3.96 3.65 2.85
N ARG A 94 3.18 3.46 1.77
CA ARG A 94 2.57 4.48 0.93
C ARG A 94 1.05 4.29 0.88
N ALA A 95 0.45 3.92 2.02
CA ALA A 95 -0.96 3.54 2.09
C ALA A 95 -1.89 4.67 1.63
N ASP A 96 -1.60 5.92 2.02
CA ASP A 96 -2.39 7.09 1.62
C ASP A 96 -2.39 7.27 0.09
N GLU A 97 -1.22 7.23 -0.53
CA GLU A 97 -1.08 7.33 -2.00
C GLU A 97 -1.74 6.15 -2.69
N SER A 98 -1.55 4.94 -2.17
CA SER A 98 -2.13 3.71 -2.70
C SER A 98 -3.66 3.75 -2.69
N LEU A 99 -4.27 4.29 -1.62
CA LEU A 99 -5.72 4.41 -1.52
C LEU A 99 -6.30 5.48 -2.46
N VAL A 100 -5.59 6.60 -2.65
CA VAL A 100 -5.99 7.63 -3.63
C VAL A 100 -5.89 7.08 -5.06
N VAL A 101 -4.83 6.33 -5.38
CA VAL A 101 -4.72 5.61 -6.66
C VAL A 101 -5.85 4.60 -6.81
N PHE A 102 -6.15 3.82 -5.76
CA PHE A 102 -7.22 2.83 -5.77
C PHE A 102 -8.60 3.46 -6.00
N LYS A 103 -8.87 4.62 -5.37
CA LYS A 103 -10.05 5.46 -5.63
C LYS A 103 -10.17 5.80 -7.10
N TYR A 104 -9.09 6.26 -7.71
CA TYR A 104 -9.08 6.64 -9.13
C TYR A 104 -9.34 5.44 -10.05
N ILE A 105 -8.62 4.33 -9.85
CA ILE A 105 -8.75 3.12 -10.69
C ILE A 105 -10.18 2.56 -10.68
N LEU A 106 -10.82 2.55 -9.50
CA LEU A 106 -12.15 1.97 -9.32
C LEU A 106 -13.29 2.99 -9.46
N GLY A 107 -12.98 4.27 -9.68
CA GLY A 107 -14.00 5.33 -9.75
C GLY A 107 -14.77 5.52 -8.44
N LEU A 108 -14.09 5.37 -7.30
CA LEU A 108 -14.69 5.53 -5.97
C LEU A 108 -14.74 6.99 -5.53
N GLU A 109 -15.51 7.24 -4.47
CA GLU A 109 -15.50 8.51 -3.76
C GLU A 109 -14.56 8.44 -2.54
N PHE A 110 -14.20 9.59 -1.96
CA PHE A 110 -13.33 9.60 -0.77
C PHE A 110 -13.95 8.84 0.41
N LYS A 111 -15.28 8.85 0.55
CA LYS A 111 -15.99 8.16 1.63
C LYS A 111 -15.78 6.64 1.61
N ASP A 112 -15.44 6.08 0.45
CA ASP A 112 -15.26 4.63 0.26
C ASP A 112 -13.85 4.17 0.61
N ILE A 113 -12.87 5.09 0.67
CA ILE A 113 -11.46 4.79 0.94
C ILE A 113 -10.94 5.29 2.28
N ILE A 114 -11.71 6.11 3.00
CA ILE A 114 -11.34 6.51 4.36
C ILE A 114 -11.50 5.33 5.32
N TYR A 115 -10.61 5.24 6.30
CA TYR A 115 -10.61 4.15 7.28
C TYR A 115 -10.34 4.64 8.70
N GLY A 116 -10.73 3.83 9.68
CA GLY A 116 -10.52 4.13 11.09
C GLY A 116 -9.04 4.19 11.44
N THR A 117 -8.64 5.24 12.14
CA THR A 117 -7.24 5.68 12.21
C THR A 117 -6.38 4.97 13.25
N LYS A 118 -6.98 4.04 14.00
CA LYS A 118 -6.27 3.14 14.89
C LYS A 118 -6.87 1.75 14.74
N ALA A 119 -6.18 0.89 13.99
CA ALA A 119 -6.28 -0.54 14.22
C ALA A 119 -5.81 -0.76 15.66
N LYS A 120 -6.76 -0.83 16.60
CA LYS A 120 -6.63 -1.20 18.01
C LYS A 120 -5.16 -1.23 18.45
N ASP A 121 -4.61 -0.08 18.86
CA ASP A 121 -3.24 0.03 19.36
C ASP A 121 -3.03 -1.12 20.35
N SER A 122 -2.34 -2.18 19.95
CA SER A 122 -2.09 -3.36 20.78
C SER A 122 -1.12 -3.03 21.91
N SER A 123 -0.55 -1.82 21.91
CA SER A 123 0.13 -1.22 23.07
C SER A 123 -0.83 -0.90 24.22
N SER A 124 -2.14 -0.88 23.98
CA SER A 124 -3.18 -1.04 25.01
C SER A 124 -3.49 -2.50 25.29
N GLY A 125 -2.52 -3.40 25.08
CA GLY A 125 -2.51 -4.83 25.43
C GLY A 125 -2.75 -5.17 26.90
N ALA A 126 -3.46 -4.32 27.64
CA ALA A 126 -4.45 -4.77 28.59
C ALA A 126 -5.53 -5.55 27.84
N ALA A 127 -5.17 -6.76 27.40
CA ALA A 127 -6.05 -7.79 26.88
C ALA A 127 -7.28 -7.87 27.77
N PHE A 128 -8.42 -7.28 27.36
CA PHE A 128 -9.71 -7.37 28.06
C PHE A 128 -9.60 -7.64 29.56
N ILE A 129 -8.75 -6.89 30.27
CA ILE A 129 -8.75 -6.95 31.72
C ILE A 129 -10.00 -6.19 32.04
N ARG A 130 -11.11 -6.92 32.18
CA ARG A 130 -12.38 -6.38 32.68
C ARG A 130 -11.97 -5.53 33.87
N PRO A 131 -12.24 -4.21 33.91
CA PRO A 131 -11.74 -3.32 34.95
C PRO A 131 -12.05 -3.78 36.39
N ASN A 132 -12.98 -4.73 36.52
CA ASN A 132 -13.41 -5.32 37.77
C ASN A 132 -12.68 -6.62 38.17
N GLU A 133 -11.86 -7.22 37.31
CA GLU A 133 -11.26 -8.54 37.55
C GLU A 133 -9.81 -8.46 38.08
N TYR A 134 -9.10 -7.35 37.85
CA TYR A 134 -7.82 -7.06 38.52
C TYR A 134 -7.78 -5.62 39.05
N LYS A 135 -8.39 -5.39 40.23
CA LYS A 135 -8.23 -4.15 41.02
C LYS A 135 -6.85 -4.02 41.68
N SER A 136 -5.95 -4.97 41.47
CA SER A 136 -4.62 -4.90 42.06
C SER A 136 -3.74 -3.91 41.30
N LYS A 137 -3.59 -2.72 41.87
CA LYS A 137 -2.60 -1.70 41.48
C LYS A 137 -1.21 -2.30 41.20
N VAL A 138 -0.86 -3.39 41.91
CA VAL A 138 0.41 -4.11 41.75
C VAL A 138 0.56 -4.73 40.36
N VAL A 139 -0.51 -5.28 39.78
CA VAL A 139 -0.46 -5.92 38.44
C VAL A 139 -0.32 -4.86 37.35
N LEU A 140 -1.07 -3.75 37.47
CA LEU A 140 -0.94 -2.62 36.56
C LEU A 140 0.46 -1.99 36.63
N ASP A 141 1.01 -1.81 37.82
CA ASP A 141 2.37 -1.26 37.99
C ASP A 141 3.45 -2.23 37.50
N PHE A 142 3.26 -3.55 37.65
CA PHE A 142 4.14 -4.56 37.06
C PHE A 142 4.10 -4.52 35.54
N MET A 143 2.91 -4.54 34.93
CA MET A 143 2.75 -4.47 33.48
C MET A 143 3.31 -3.17 32.89
N LYS A 144 3.10 -2.02 33.55
CA LYS A 144 3.71 -0.75 33.13
C LYS A 144 5.23 -0.80 33.19
N ARG A 145 5.82 -1.33 34.27
CA ARG A 145 7.28 -1.48 34.39
C ARG A 145 7.87 -2.42 33.35
N GLU A 146 7.22 -3.55 33.10
CA GLU A 146 7.66 -4.50 32.07
C GLU A 146 7.48 -3.91 30.67
N ALA A 147 6.32 -3.35 30.34
CA ALA A 147 6.10 -2.66 29.07
C ALA A 147 7.11 -1.52 28.85
N GLN A 148 7.48 -0.77 29.90
CA GLN A 148 8.50 0.28 29.86
C GLN A 148 9.93 -0.27 29.60
N LYS A 149 10.23 -1.52 29.98
CA LYS A 149 11.48 -2.18 29.57
C LYS A 149 11.51 -2.45 28.07
N TYR A 150 10.37 -2.77 27.47
CA TYR A 150 10.25 -3.06 26.03
C TYR A 150 9.93 -1.84 25.16
N THR A 151 9.49 -0.71 25.74
CA THR A 151 9.22 0.56 25.04
C THR A 151 10.33 1.59 25.19
N ARG A 152 11.43 1.30 25.89
CA ARG A 152 12.67 2.07 25.72
C ARG A 152 13.02 2.02 24.24
N SER A 153 13.09 3.20 23.63
CA SER A 153 13.56 3.50 22.28
C SER A 153 14.08 2.25 21.59
N TYR A 154 13.33 1.72 20.62
CA TYR A 154 13.76 0.63 19.75
C TYR A 154 14.88 1.15 18.83
N GLU A 155 15.94 1.71 19.42
CA GLU A 155 17.24 1.82 18.80
C GLU A 155 17.65 0.39 18.51
N LYS A 156 17.41 0.00 17.26
CA LYS A 156 17.85 -1.27 16.71
C LYS A 156 19.29 -1.46 17.15
N SER A 157 19.56 -2.53 17.88
CA SER A 157 20.92 -2.78 18.36
C SER A 157 21.87 -2.78 17.18
N LYS A 158 23.14 -2.40 17.40
CA LYS A 158 24.16 -2.43 16.34
C LYS A 158 24.16 -3.78 15.61
N ALA A 159 23.99 -4.89 16.33
CA ALA A 159 23.88 -6.23 15.75
C ALA A 159 22.66 -6.40 14.82
N VAL A 160 21.49 -5.83 15.16
CA VAL A 160 20.30 -5.85 14.29
C VAL A 160 20.52 -4.97 13.07
N LEU A 161 21.10 -3.77 13.23
CA LEU A 161 21.41 -2.90 12.09
C LEU A 161 22.44 -3.53 11.16
N ASP A 162 23.49 -4.14 11.70
CA ASP A 162 24.52 -4.84 10.93
C ASP A 162 23.94 -6.08 10.24
N PHE A 163 23.01 -6.79 10.89
CA PHE A 163 22.26 -7.86 10.25
C PHE A 163 21.39 -7.33 9.11
N MET A 164 20.58 -6.30 9.34
CA MET A 164 19.73 -5.71 8.29
C MET A 164 20.57 -5.19 7.11
N LYS A 165 21.72 -4.55 7.35
CA LYS A 165 22.63 -4.09 6.29
C LYS A 165 23.26 -5.24 5.51
N ARG A 166 23.68 -6.31 6.20
CA ARG A 166 24.21 -7.51 5.52
C ARG A 166 23.13 -8.20 4.71
N GLU A 167 21.95 -8.35 5.27
CA GLU A 167 20.79 -8.87 4.55
C GLU A 167 20.51 -7.99 3.34
N GLU A 168 20.39 -6.66 3.51
CA GLU A 168 20.18 -5.66 2.45
C GLU A 168 21.22 -5.75 1.33
N GLN A 169 22.49 -5.95 1.67
CA GLN A 169 23.56 -6.18 0.68
C GLN A 169 23.41 -7.54 -0.03
N ASN A 170 22.92 -8.56 0.67
CA ASN A 170 22.57 -9.85 0.10
C ASN A 170 21.20 -9.85 -0.61
N LEU A 171 20.42 -8.76 -0.53
CA LEU A 171 19.14 -8.60 -1.24
C LEU A 171 19.33 -8.26 -2.73
N VAL A 172 20.56 -8.10 -3.23
CA VAL A 172 20.83 -8.07 -4.67
C VAL A 172 20.50 -9.47 -5.22
N GLY A 173 19.25 -9.67 -5.61
CA GLY A 173 18.67 -10.96 -5.98
C GLY A 173 17.52 -11.43 -5.08
N ASN A 174 17.17 -10.75 -3.98
CA ASN A 174 15.99 -11.14 -3.21
C ASN A 174 14.71 -10.73 -3.95
N TYR A 175 13.91 -11.75 -4.25
CA TYR A 175 12.59 -11.68 -4.82
C TYR A 175 11.68 -10.60 -4.19
N ASP A 176 11.66 -10.50 -2.85
CA ASP A 176 10.82 -9.54 -2.14
C ASP A 176 11.22 -8.10 -2.44
N GLN A 177 12.53 -7.82 -2.51
CA GLN A 177 13.03 -6.49 -2.84
C GLN A 177 12.72 -6.12 -4.29
N GLN A 178 12.85 -7.08 -5.21
CA GLN A 178 12.50 -6.88 -6.61
C GLN A 178 11.00 -6.62 -6.78
N LEU A 179 10.15 -7.40 -6.10
CA LEU A 179 8.69 -7.23 -6.09
C LEU A 179 8.30 -5.86 -5.49
N TRP A 180 8.91 -5.46 -4.37
CA TRP A 180 8.67 -4.16 -3.74
C TRP A 180 9.11 -2.99 -4.62
N ASN A 181 10.28 -3.10 -5.28
CA ASN A 181 10.76 -2.09 -6.23
C ASN A 181 9.80 -1.97 -7.43
N ALA A 182 9.37 -3.10 -7.98
CA ALA A 182 8.41 -3.14 -9.08
C ALA A 182 7.06 -2.52 -8.67
N ALA A 183 6.58 -2.82 -7.47
CA ALA A 183 5.33 -2.26 -6.96
C ALA A 183 5.43 -0.74 -6.73
N ASN A 184 6.56 -0.25 -6.20
CA ASN A 184 6.80 1.19 -6.07
C ASN A 184 6.79 1.91 -7.42
N LEU A 185 7.52 1.37 -8.39
CA LEU A 185 7.55 1.95 -9.73
C LEU A 185 6.16 1.92 -10.37
N SER A 186 5.44 0.81 -10.26
CA SER A 186 4.07 0.69 -10.75
C SER A 186 3.17 1.75 -10.12
N LEU A 187 3.27 1.97 -8.82
CA LEU A 187 2.52 3.01 -8.11
C LEU A 187 2.89 4.41 -8.62
N ASP A 188 4.18 4.73 -8.75
CA ASP A 188 4.66 6.03 -9.23
C ASP A 188 4.19 6.35 -10.65
N LEU A 189 4.24 5.36 -11.54
CA LEU A 189 3.74 5.51 -12.91
C LEU A 189 2.24 5.74 -12.94
N THR A 190 1.49 5.06 -12.07
CA THR A 190 0.05 5.27 -11.94
C THR A 190 -0.26 6.67 -11.41
N ILE A 191 0.44 7.11 -10.35
CA ILE A 191 0.33 8.47 -9.80
C ILE A 191 0.53 9.53 -10.87
N LYS A 192 1.59 9.39 -11.68
CA LYS A 192 1.88 10.33 -12.79
C LYS A 192 0.77 10.41 -13.83
N SER A 193 -0.04 9.35 -13.98
CA SER A 193 -1.16 9.33 -14.92
C SER A 193 -2.44 9.97 -14.37
N ILE A 194 -2.52 10.22 -13.06
CA ILE A 194 -3.71 10.77 -12.41
C ILE A 194 -3.63 12.30 -12.42
N PRO A 195 -4.57 13.00 -13.08
CA PRO A 195 -4.61 14.45 -13.02
C PRO A 195 -4.92 14.93 -11.61
N ASN A 196 -4.25 16.00 -11.17
CA ASN A 196 -4.43 16.62 -9.86
C ASN A 196 -4.20 15.67 -8.66
N PHE A 197 -3.37 14.64 -8.81
CA PHE A 197 -3.10 13.67 -7.75
C PHE A 197 -2.67 14.33 -6.42
N ASP A 198 -1.79 15.33 -6.47
CA ASP A 198 -1.32 16.03 -5.27
C ASP A 198 -2.47 16.73 -4.51
N THR A 199 -3.43 17.30 -5.23
CA THR A 199 -4.63 17.91 -4.65
C THR A 199 -5.51 16.84 -4.01
N GLU A 200 -5.78 15.74 -4.73
CA GLU A 200 -6.56 14.61 -4.22
C GLU A 200 -5.93 13.99 -2.96
N LEU A 201 -4.60 13.83 -2.95
CA LEU A 201 -3.85 13.33 -1.81
C LEU A 201 -3.91 14.29 -0.62
N LYS A 202 -3.87 15.60 -0.87
CA LYS A 202 -4.04 16.62 0.18
C LYS A 202 -5.45 16.55 0.78
N ILE A 203 -6.49 16.49 -0.04
CA ILE A 203 -7.89 16.32 0.42
C ILE A 203 -8.02 15.07 1.28
N TYR A 204 -7.50 13.93 0.79
CA TYR A 204 -7.52 12.67 1.52
C TYR A 204 -6.85 12.78 2.89
N LYS A 205 -5.65 13.36 2.96
CA LYS A 205 -4.93 13.57 4.22
C LYS A 205 -5.69 14.48 5.18
N THR A 206 -6.30 15.55 4.68
CA THR A 206 -7.15 16.44 5.48
C THR A 206 -8.38 15.70 6.04
N LEU A 207 -9.05 14.88 5.22
CA LEU A 207 -10.17 14.04 5.68
C LEU A 207 -9.73 13.07 6.77
N MET A 208 -8.61 12.38 6.58
CA MET A 208 -8.09 11.42 7.55
C MET A 208 -7.70 12.10 8.87
N GLU A 209 -7.06 13.27 8.82
CA GLU A 209 -6.72 14.03 10.03
C GLU A 209 -7.95 14.53 10.77
N ARG A 210 -8.97 14.97 10.02
CA ARG A 210 -10.21 15.41 10.64
C ARG A 210 -10.99 14.25 11.25
N LEU A 211 -11.07 13.12 10.54
CA LEU A 211 -11.64 11.88 11.04
C LEU A 211 -10.92 11.42 12.31
N ARG A 212 -9.58 11.51 12.37
CA ARG A 212 -8.82 11.25 13.61
C ARG A 212 -9.33 12.10 14.75
N THR A 213 -9.47 13.40 14.53
CA THR A 213 -9.85 14.34 15.59
C THR A 213 -11.27 14.08 16.09
N ILE A 214 -12.21 13.84 15.18
CA ILE A 214 -13.63 13.60 15.52
C ILE A 214 -13.82 12.24 16.17
N CYS A 215 -13.24 11.19 15.58
CA CYS A 215 -13.45 9.82 16.04
C CYS A 215 -12.48 9.39 17.14
N GLN A 216 -11.61 10.27 17.65
CA GLN A 216 -10.69 9.92 18.74
C GLN A 216 -11.45 9.42 20.00
N GLY A 217 -10.98 8.31 20.58
CA GLY A 217 -11.46 7.80 21.88
C GLY A 217 -12.41 6.61 21.81
N LYS A 218 -13.36 6.53 22.75
CA LYS A 218 -14.23 5.35 22.97
C LYS A 218 -15.14 5.01 21.78
N GLN A 219 -15.39 5.96 20.89
CA GLN A 219 -16.25 5.76 19.72
C GLN A 219 -15.64 4.81 18.68
N LEU A 220 -14.31 4.65 18.65
CA LEU A 220 -13.65 3.68 17.77
C LEU A 220 -13.75 2.25 18.29
N HIS A 221 -14.22 2.03 19.51
CA HIS A 221 -14.37 0.69 20.11
C HIS A 221 -15.83 0.26 20.22
N THR A 222 -16.76 1.10 19.78
CA THR A 222 -18.20 0.78 19.75
C THR A 222 -18.68 0.72 18.29
N GLY A 223 -19.82 0.05 18.07
CA GLY A 223 -20.39 -0.09 16.74
C GLY A 223 -19.52 -0.88 15.76
N CYS A 224 -18.89 -1.96 16.22
CA CYS A 224 -18.17 -2.88 15.37
C CYS A 224 -19.16 -3.70 14.53
N LEU A 225 -18.79 -4.00 13.28
CA LEU A 225 -19.62 -4.78 12.37
C LEU A 225 -19.64 -6.26 12.77
N TYR A 226 -18.48 -6.81 13.12
CA TYR A 226 -18.31 -8.20 13.53
C TYR A 226 -17.15 -8.32 14.53
N HIS A 227 -17.42 -8.77 15.76
CA HIS A 227 -16.44 -8.78 16.85
C HIS A 227 -15.70 -7.43 17.01
N ASP A 228 -14.39 -7.39 16.78
CA ASP A 228 -13.56 -6.18 16.80
C ASP A 228 -13.19 -5.68 15.39
N GLU A 229 -13.85 -6.21 14.36
CA GLU A 229 -13.74 -5.79 12.98
C GLU A 229 -14.73 -4.65 12.68
N GLY A 230 -14.27 -3.66 11.90
CA GLY A 230 -15.11 -2.54 11.45
C GLY A 230 -15.60 -1.63 12.57
N CYS A 231 -14.92 -1.59 13.71
CA CYS A 231 -15.26 -0.66 14.80
C CYS A 231 -15.11 0.81 14.37
N GLY A 232 -15.93 1.68 14.96
CA GLY A 232 -15.98 3.09 14.56
C GLY A 232 -16.72 3.37 13.26
N SER A 233 -17.32 2.34 12.62
CA SER A 233 -18.13 2.48 11.40
C SER A 233 -19.21 3.56 11.54
N ARG A 234 -19.87 3.64 12.70
CA ARG A 234 -20.86 4.69 12.99
C ARG A 234 -20.24 6.10 12.98
N CYS A 235 -19.09 6.29 13.62
CA CYS A 235 -18.42 7.60 13.63
C CYS A 235 -17.96 8.01 12.23
N ILE A 236 -17.40 7.06 11.47
CA ILE A 236 -17.01 7.28 10.07
C ILE A 236 -18.25 7.66 9.25
N ASN A 237 -19.36 6.93 9.42
CA ASN A 237 -20.61 7.20 8.73
C ASN A 237 -21.18 8.58 9.09
N ASP A 238 -21.17 8.96 10.37
CA ASP A 238 -21.62 10.28 10.81
C ASP A 238 -20.72 11.40 10.22
N PHE A 239 -19.40 11.16 10.15
CA PHE A 239 -18.45 12.09 9.55
C PHE A 239 -18.70 12.30 8.05
N VAL A 240 -18.86 11.24 7.25
CA VAL A 240 -19.06 11.38 5.79
C VAL A 240 -20.37 12.08 5.41
N HIS A 241 -21.36 12.08 6.30
CA HIS A 241 -22.62 12.82 6.10
C HIS A 241 -22.59 14.25 6.65
N SER A 242 -21.52 14.63 7.37
CA SER A 242 -21.38 15.95 7.98
C SER A 242 -21.20 17.07 6.94
N PRO A 243 -21.52 18.33 7.28
CA PRO A 243 -21.20 19.48 6.43
C PRO A 243 -19.70 19.65 6.21
N GLU A 244 -18.89 19.33 7.21
CA GLU A 244 -17.43 19.46 7.16
C GLU A 244 -16.79 18.55 6.12
N TYR A 245 -17.25 17.30 6.00
CA TYR A 245 -16.80 16.40 4.93
C TYR A 245 -17.06 16.99 3.54
N ARG A 246 -18.26 17.58 3.35
CA ARG A 246 -18.65 18.23 2.09
C ARG A 246 -17.81 19.46 1.79
N GLU A 247 -17.47 20.25 2.80
CA GLU A 247 -16.60 21.41 2.65
C GLU A 247 -15.18 21.02 2.23
N ILE A 248 -14.62 19.97 2.83
CA ILE A 248 -13.27 19.49 2.50
C ILE A 248 -13.23 18.91 1.07
N THR A 249 -14.26 18.17 0.67
CA THR A 249 -14.32 17.51 -0.65
C THR A 249 -14.73 18.43 -1.80
N ALA A 250 -15.14 19.67 -1.52
CA ALA A 250 -15.50 20.66 -2.54
C ALA A 250 -14.31 21.54 -3.00
N GLN A 251 -13.11 21.36 -2.42
CA GLN A 251 -11.89 22.10 -2.76
C GLN A 251 -11.25 21.59 -4.06
#